data_AF-A0A811ZDB3-F1
#
_entry.id   AF-A0A811ZDB3-F1
#
_cell.length_a   1.000
_cell.length_b   1.000
_cell.length_c   1.000
_cell.angle_alpha   90.00
_cell.angle_beta   90.00
_cell.angle_gamma   90.00
#
_symmetry.space_group_name_H-M   'P 1'
#
loop_
_entity.id
_entity.type
_entity.pdbx_description
1 polymer ?
#
loop_
_entity_poly.entity_id
_entity_poly.type
_entity_poly.pdbx_seq_one_letter_code
_entity_poly.pdbx_strand_id
1 'polypeptide(L)'
;MSANGTCARPHLTWVENVDKTYTGALLVLGLLLNGLALWVLCCRMRPWTETRVYMVNLAAADLCLLCALPFFLHSLKDTTDTVSCQLSQGIYLANRYLSIGLITAIAVDRYVAVRHPLCARGLRSPRQAVAVCAALWVLVGSSLVLRWALGVQEGGFCFRNPSRQSAGTTLFSLLGFYPPLAVLGFCSLQVVAALAQRPASGPHQAQATRRATRMVWANLAVFVLCFLPFHVVLTVYAAAGRPTPALCYALYVTGKLSDANCCLDAIGYYFMAKEFQEATLLASVPVAKAHRTQDSLSVTLA
;
A
#
# COMPACT_ATOMS: atom_id res chain seq x y z
N MET A 1 -11.40 1.74 43.96
CA MET A 1 -11.26 0.37 43.41
C MET A 1 -12.68 -0.05 43.02
N SER A 2 -13.10 -0.29 41.77
CA SER A 2 -12.48 -0.64 40.50
C SER A 2 -13.22 0.10 39.38
N ALA A 3 -12.53 0.95 38.61
CA ALA A 3 -13.06 1.35 37.31
C ALA A 3 -12.86 0.15 36.38
N ASN A 4 -13.92 -0.58 36.06
CA ASN A 4 -13.90 -1.61 35.04
C ASN A 4 -13.44 -0.98 33.72
N GLY A 5 -12.16 -1.18 33.38
CA GLY A 5 -11.51 -0.69 32.18
C GLY A 5 -11.95 -1.47 30.95
N THR A 6 -13.19 -1.27 30.52
CA THR A 6 -13.71 -1.86 29.29
C THR A 6 -13.62 -0.84 28.15
N CYS A 7 -13.17 -1.29 26.98
CA CYS A 7 -13.28 -0.53 25.73
C CYS A 7 -14.75 -0.46 25.29
N ALA A 8 -15.58 0.29 26.01
CA ALA A 8 -16.95 0.55 25.58
C ALA A 8 -16.93 1.57 24.44
N ARG A 9 -17.52 1.23 23.28
CA ARG A 9 -17.75 2.22 22.22
C ARG A 9 -18.68 3.30 22.78
N PRO A 10 -18.37 4.59 22.64
CA PRO A 10 -19.36 5.62 22.89
C PRO A 10 -20.53 5.40 21.91
N HIS A 11 -21.69 5.00 22.43
CA HIS A 11 -22.94 4.89 21.67
C HIS A 11 -23.50 6.28 21.38
N LEU A 12 -22.73 7.10 20.67
CA LEU A 12 -23.17 8.40 20.20
C LEU A 12 -23.58 8.28 18.73
N THR A 13 -24.84 8.60 18.46
CA THR A 13 -25.48 8.50 17.14
C THR A 13 -24.73 9.27 16.04
N TRP A 14 -24.07 10.38 16.38
CA TRP A 14 -23.24 11.13 15.42
C TRP A 14 -22.00 10.35 14.99
N VAL A 15 -21.37 9.56 15.88
CA VAL A 15 -20.20 8.72 15.55
C VAL A 15 -20.59 7.64 14.54
N GLU A 16 -21.76 7.03 14.71
CA GLU A 16 -22.27 6.02 13.77
C GLU A 16 -22.59 6.61 12.40
N ASN A 17 -23.17 7.81 12.36
CA ASN A 17 -23.45 8.51 11.10
C ASN A 17 -22.16 8.88 10.38
N VAL A 18 -21.17 9.42 11.10
CA VAL A 18 -19.84 9.72 10.55
C VAL A 18 -19.18 8.47 9.99
N ASP A 19 -19.23 7.33 10.70
CA ASP A 19 -18.61 6.08 10.23
C ASP A 19 -19.28 5.52 8.98
N LYS A 20 -20.62 5.58 8.90
CA LYS A 20 -21.37 5.17 7.71
C LYS A 20 -21.05 6.07 6.52
N THR A 21 -21.04 7.40 6.71
CA THR A 21 -20.71 8.35 5.65
C THR A 21 -19.27 8.17 5.17
N TYR A 22 -18.32 8.02 6.10
CA TYR A 22 -16.91 7.76 5.79
C TYR A 22 -16.73 6.46 5.00
N THR A 23 -17.29 5.36 5.49
CA THR A 23 -17.19 4.05 4.83
C THR A 23 -17.88 4.05 3.47
N GLY A 24 -19.03 4.72 3.34
CA GLY A 24 -19.72 4.90 2.06
C GLY A 24 -18.89 5.71 1.05
N ALA A 25 -18.23 6.77 1.51
CA ALA A 25 -17.34 7.56 0.68
C ALA A 25 -16.12 6.75 0.22
N LEU A 26 -15.47 5.99 1.11
CA LEU A 26 -14.39 5.07 0.75
C LEU A 26 -14.83 4.02 -0.26
N LEU A 27 -16.03 3.45 -0.09
CA LEU A 27 -16.56 2.46 -1.02
C LEU A 27 -16.72 3.03 -2.43
N VAL A 28 -17.39 4.17 -2.57
CA VAL A 28 -17.65 4.79 -3.87
C VAL A 28 -16.34 5.26 -4.51
N LEU A 29 -15.54 6.02 -3.77
CA LEU A 29 -14.29 6.58 -4.29
C LEU A 29 -13.29 5.48 -4.61
N GLY A 30 -13.14 4.52 -3.70
CA GLY A 30 -12.23 3.39 -3.86
C GLY A 30 -12.59 2.51 -5.06
N LEU A 31 -13.87 2.17 -5.25
CA LEU A 31 -14.29 1.36 -6.40
C LEU A 31 -14.01 2.07 -7.73
N LEU A 32 -14.28 3.39 -7.79
CA LEU A 32 -14.02 4.20 -8.98
C LEU A 32 -12.52 4.30 -9.27
N LEU A 33 -11.72 4.67 -8.27
CA LEU A 33 -10.27 4.87 -8.44
C LEU A 33 -9.55 3.57 -8.77
N ASN A 34 -9.78 2.51 -8.00
CA ASN A 34 -9.12 1.22 -8.21
C ASN A 34 -9.64 0.50 -9.46
N GLY A 35 -10.93 0.58 -9.74
CA GLY A 35 -11.51 0.02 -10.97
C GLY A 35 -10.95 0.70 -12.22
N LEU A 36 -10.89 2.03 -12.23
CA LEU A 36 -10.27 2.79 -13.32
C LEU A 36 -8.78 2.48 -13.45
N ALA A 37 -8.06 2.43 -12.33
CA ALA A 37 -6.64 2.12 -12.32
C ALA A 37 -6.39 0.72 -12.90
N LEU A 38 -7.14 -0.30 -12.46
CA LEU A 38 -7.02 -1.66 -12.95
C LEU A 38 -7.31 -1.74 -14.46
N TRP A 39 -8.34 -1.04 -14.93
CA TRP A 39 -8.66 -0.95 -16.35
C TRP A 39 -7.53 -0.32 -17.17
N VAL A 40 -7.06 0.86 -16.77
CA VAL A 40 -5.96 1.57 -17.47
C VAL A 40 -4.70 0.72 -17.45
N LEU A 41 -4.38 0.16 -16.29
CA LEU A 41 -3.19 -0.64 -16.12
C LEU A 41 -3.23 -1.91 -16.93
N CYS A 42 -4.32 -2.67 -16.94
CA CYS A 42 -4.37 -3.94 -17.67
C CYS A 42 -4.54 -3.72 -19.18
N CYS A 43 -5.37 -2.76 -19.60
CA CYS A 43 -5.84 -2.66 -20.97
C CYS A 43 -5.17 -1.55 -21.80
N ARG A 44 -4.68 -0.46 -21.17
CA ARG A 44 -4.16 0.70 -21.91
C ARG A 44 -2.64 0.85 -21.86
N MET A 45 -2.00 0.32 -20.83
CA MET A 45 -0.54 0.37 -20.71
C MET A 45 0.06 -0.92 -21.30
N ARG A 46 1.07 -0.81 -22.17
CA ARG A 46 1.93 -1.92 -22.63
C ARG A 46 3.31 -1.35 -22.99
N PRO A 47 4.43 -2.05 -22.71
CA PRO A 47 4.56 -3.42 -22.19
C PRO A 47 4.30 -3.57 -20.68
N TRP A 48 4.30 -4.80 -20.17
CA TRP A 48 4.23 -5.08 -18.73
C TRP A 48 5.57 -4.80 -18.06
N THR A 49 5.54 -4.05 -16.96
CA THR A 49 6.71 -3.72 -16.13
C THR A 49 6.50 -4.27 -14.72
N GLU A 50 7.58 -4.40 -13.95
CA GLU A 50 7.56 -4.89 -12.57
C GLU A 50 6.63 -4.05 -11.69
N THR A 51 6.79 -2.73 -11.76
CA THR A 51 5.97 -1.78 -11.01
C THR A 51 4.50 -1.89 -11.37
N ARG A 52 4.17 -2.08 -12.66
CA ARG A 52 2.79 -2.29 -13.08
C ARG A 52 2.21 -3.56 -12.49
N VAL A 53 2.97 -4.65 -12.40
CA VAL A 53 2.52 -5.89 -11.75
C VAL A 53 2.17 -5.64 -10.27
N TYR A 54 3.04 -4.95 -9.53
CA TYR A 54 2.75 -4.61 -8.13
C TYR A 54 1.50 -3.74 -7.99
N MET A 55 1.34 -2.74 -8.85
CA MET A 55 0.20 -1.81 -8.80
C MET A 55 -1.13 -2.48 -9.17
N VAL A 56 -1.12 -3.43 -10.12
CA VAL A 56 -2.30 -4.25 -10.44
C VAL A 56 -2.70 -5.12 -9.24
N ASN A 57 -1.72 -5.72 -8.55
CA ASN A 57 -2.00 -6.52 -7.35
C ASN A 57 -2.50 -5.66 -6.19
N LEU A 58 -1.99 -4.43 -6.05
CA LEU A 58 -2.45 -3.48 -5.04
C LEU A 58 -3.92 -3.09 -5.28
N ALA A 59 -4.25 -2.68 -6.52
CA ALA A 59 -5.62 -2.36 -6.90
C ALA A 59 -6.57 -3.56 -6.75
N ALA A 60 -6.11 -4.78 -7.04
CA ALA A 60 -6.88 -6.00 -6.84
C ALA A 60 -7.17 -6.26 -5.35
N ALA A 61 -6.17 -6.11 -4.48
CA ALA A 61 -6.34 -6.26 -3.03
C ALA A 61 -7.35 -5.22 -2.48
N ASP A 62 -7.22 -3.96 -2.92
CA ASP A 62 -8.12 -2.89 -2.49
C ASP A 62 -9.56 -3.14 -2.98
N LEU A 63 -9.76 -3.61 -4.22
CA LEU A 63 -11.09 -4.01 -4.70
C LEU A 63 -11.67 -5.17 -3.88
N CYS A 64 -10.86 -6.14 -3.47
CA CYS A 64 -11.31 -7.21 -2.56
C CYS A 64 -11.78 -6.64 -1.21
N LEU A 65 -11.05 -5.69 -0.62
CA LEU A 65 -11.47 -4.98 0.59
C LEU A 65 -12.79 -4.25 0.37
N LEU A 66 -12.88 -3.45 -0.69
CA LEU A 66 -14.05 -2.62 -0.98
C LEU A 66 -15.30 -3.48 -1.18
N CYS A 67 -15.19 -4.63 -1.85
CA CYS A 67 -16.27 -5.60 -1.98
C CYS A 67 -16.66 -6.25 -0.64
N ALA A 68 -15.74 -6.36 0.32
CA ALA A 68 -16.00 -6.88 1.66
C ALA A 68 -16.63 -5.85 2.62
N LEU A 69 -16.44 -4.54 2.38
CA LEU A 69 -16.96 -3.48 3.25
C LEU A 69 -18.49 -3.52 3.48
N PRO A 70 -19.35 -3.80 2.48
CA PRO A 70 -20.79 -3.93 2.72
C PRO A 70 -21.15 -5.05 3.69
N PHE A 71 -20.47 -6.19 3.58
CA PHE A 71 -20.65 -7.34 4.48
C PHE A 71 -20.16 -7.01 5.89
N PHE A 72 -19.02 -6.30 5.99
CA PHE A 72 -18.53 -5.74 7.24
C PHE A 72 -19.59 -4.85 7.91
N LEU A 73 -20.12 -3.86 7.18
CA LEU A 73 -21.13 -2.93 7.69
C LEU A 73 -22.43 -3.64 8.11
N HIS A 74 -22.85 -4.66 7.37
CA HIS A 74 -24.02 -5.46 7.73
C HIS A 74 -23.78 -6.21 9.05
N SER A 75 -22.61 -6.85 9.19
CA SER A 75 -22.24 -7.62 10.37
C SER A 75 -22.06 -6.78 11.64
N LEU A 76 -21.89 -5.45 11.53
CA LEU A 76 -21.87 -4.55 12.70
C LEU A 76 -23.19 -4.55 13.49
N LYS A 77 -24.29 -5.00 12.87
CA LYS A 77 -25.60 -5.15 13.52
C LYS A 77 -25.72 -6.45 14.30
N ASP A 78 -24.86 -7.43 13.99
CA ASP A 78 -24.89 -8.72 14.64
C ASP A 78 -24.20 -8.67 16.01
N THR A 79 -24.72 -9.50 16.91
CA THR A 79 -24.08 -9.87 18.17
C THR A 79 -23.49 -11.29 18.11
N THR A 80 -23.51 -11.89 16.89
CA THR A 80 -23.14 -13.20 16.34
C THR A 80 -21.91 -13.33 15.41
N ASP A 81 -20.85 -14.14 15.69
CA ASP A 81 -19.51 -14.07 15.01
C ASP A 81 -19.65 -14.86 13.73
N THR A 82 -20.49 -14.31 12.86
CA THR A 82 -20.98 -14.92 11.64
C THR A 82 -19.81 -15.19 10.70
N VAL A 83 -19.98 -16.19 9.83
CA VAL A 83 -18.98 -16.50 8.81
C VAL A 83 -18.68 -15.28 7.94
N SER A 84 -19.69 -14.44 7.65
CA SER A 84 -19.53 -13.18 6.92
C SER A 84 -18.70 -12.14 7.69
N CYS A 85 -18.91 -12.00 9.00
CA CYS A 85 -18.07 -11.17 9.89
C CYS A 85 -16.61 -11.62 9.84
N GLN A 86 -16.35 -12.91 10.05
CA GLN A 86 -15.00 -13.49 10.08
C GLN A 86 -14.29 -13.37 8.72
N LEU A 87 -15.02 -13.63 7.63
CA LEU A 87 -14.48 -13.49 6.28
C LEU A 87 -14.13 -12.03 5.98
N SER A 88 -15.01 -11.09 6.33
CA SER A 88 -14.76 -9.65 6.13
C SER A 88 -13.57 -9.17 6.96
N GLN A 89 -13.46 -9.64 8.20
CA GLN A 89 -12.30 -9.38 9.06
C GLN A 89 -11.00 -9.92 8.44
N GLY A 90 -11.04 -11.15 7.92
CA GLY A 90 -9.92 -11.77 7.21
C GLY A 90 -9.48 -10.96 6.00
N ILE A 91 -10.43 -10.55 5.14
CA ILE A 91 -10.14 -9.72 3.96
C ILE A 91 -9.55 -8.36 4.36
N TYR A 92 -10.06 -7.76 5.43
CA TYR A 92 -9.53 -6.49 5.95
C TYR A 92 -8.07 -6.61 6.41
N LEU A 93 -7.75 -7.66 7.19
CA LEU A 93 -6.38 -7.94 7.58
C LEU A 93 -5.52 -8.26 6.35
N ALA A 94 -6.05 -9.04 5.41
CA ALA A 94 -5.35 -9.40 4.19
C ALA A 94 -4.95 -8.15 3.40
N ASN A 95 -5.89 -7.23 3.17
CA ASN A 95 -5.61 -5.99 2.46
C ASN A 95 -4.51 -5.19 3.16
N ARG A 96 -4.61 -4.99 4.48
CA ARG A 96 -3.61 -4.22 5.23
C ARG A 96 -2.19 -4.78 5.02
N TYR A 97 -1.99 -6.09 5.20
CA TYR A 97 -0.66 -6.67 5.08
C TYR A 97 -0.21 -6.85 3.62
N LEU A 98 -1.13 -7.07 2.68
CA LEU A 98 -0.82 -7.08 1.24
C LEU A 98 -0.38 -5.69 0.78
N SER A 99 -1.10 -4.63 1.13
CA SER A 99 -0.71 -3.25 0.79
C SER A 99 0.66 -2.90 1.38
N ILE A 100 0.90 -3.20 2.67
CA ILE A 100 2.21 -3.03 3.31
C ILE A 100 3.31 -3.77 2.54
N GLY A 101 3.09 -5.04 2.21
CA GLY A 101 4.06 -5.88 1.50
C GLY A 101 4.33 -5.40 0.07
N LEU A 102 3.28 -5.04 -0.67
CA LEU A 102 3.37 -4.57 -2.06
C LEU A 102 4.04 -3.20 -2.14
N ILE A 103 3.70 -2.25 -1.26
CA ILE A 103 4.36 -0.94 -1.18
C ILE A 103 5.86 -1.11 -0.87
N THR A 104 6.18 -2.04 0.04
CA THR A 104 7.58 -2.38 0.36
C THR A 104 8.29 -3.00 -0.83
N ALA A 105 7.65 -3.93 -1.54
CA ALA A 105 8.20 -4.54 -2.75
C ALA A 105 8.46 -3.50 -3.86
N ILE A 106 7.56 -2.52 -4.04
CA ILE A 106 7.76 -1.40 -4.96
C ILE A 106 8.98 -0.56 -4.55
N ALA A 107 9.17 -0.30 -3.26
CA ALA A 107 10.32 0.45 -2.77
C ALA A 107 11.65 -0.31 -2.97
N VAL A 108 11.65 -1.62 -2.74
CA VAL A 108 12.81 -2.49 -3.00
C VAL A 108 13.13 -2.54 -4.51
N ASP A 109 12.11 -2.70 -5.36
CA ASP A 109 12.25 -2.66 -6.82
C ASP A 109 12.92 -1.36 -7.27
N ARG A 110 12.46 -0.22 -6.76
CA ARG A 110 13.02 1.10 -7.06
C ARG A 110 14.44 1.27 -6.54
N TYR A 111 14.71 0.79 -5.32
CA TYR A 111 16.06 0.80 -4.76
C TYR A 111 17.05 0.02 -5.62
N VAL A 112 16.72 -1.23 -5.97
CA VAL A 112 17.58 -2.08 -6.81
C VAL A 112 17.78 -1.45 -8.18
N ALA A 113 16.73 -0.89 -8.79
CA ALA A 113 16.81 -0.21 -10.08
C ALA A 113 17.79 0.97 -10.09
N VAL A 114 17.80 1.77 -9.02
CA VAL A 114 18.56 3.01 -8.95
C VAL A 114 20.00 2.77 -8.48
N ARG A 115 20.19 1.97 -7.43
CA ARG A 115 21.49 1.76 -6.79
C ARG A 115 22.30 0.63 -7.39
N HIS A 116 21.64 -0.41 -7.91
CA HIS A 116 22.29 -1.64 -8.36
C HIS A 116 21.88 -2.02 -9.79
N PRO A 117 22.15 -1.17 -10.80
CA PRO A 117 21.65 -1.35 -12.17
C PRO A 117 22.14 -2.64 -12.85
N LEU A 118 23.32 -3.16 -12.47
CA LEU A 118 23.82 -4.44 -12.98
C LEU A 118 23.05 -5.63 -12.38
N CYS A 119 22.79 -5.63 -11.08
CA CYS A 119 21.95 -6.63 -10.42
C CYS A 119 20.49 -6.54 -10.91
N ALA A 120 20.00 -5.33 -11.14
CA ALA A 120 18.66 -5.06 -11.66
C ALA A 120 18.39 -5.79 -12.98
N ARG A 121 19.40 -5.97 -13.86
CA ARG A 121 19.22 -6.72 -15.13
C ARG A 121 18.88 -8.19 -14.94
N GLY A 122 19.32 -8.82 -13.84
CA GLY A 122 19.03 -10.23 -13.56
C GLY A 122 17.90 -10.46 -12.54
N LEU A 123 17.70 -9.51 -11.62
CA LEU A 123 16.74 -9.63 -10.51
C LEU A 123 15.38 -8.98 -10.79
N ARG A 124 15.27 -8.17 -11.85
CA ARG A 124 14.02 -7.49 -12.19
C ARG A 124 13.49 -8.00 -13.52
N SER A 125 12.29 -8.55 -13.44
CA SER A 125 11.45 -8.90 -14.58
C SER A 125 10.00 -8.93 -14.14
N PRO A 126 9.03 -8.73 -15.05
CA PRO A 126 7.60 -8.86 -14.71
C PRO A 126 7.27 -10.24 -14.13
N ARG A 127 7.95 -11.30 -14.57
CA ARG A 127 7.78 -12.66 -14.03
C ARG A 127 8.22 -12.78 -12.57
N GLN A 128 9.36 -12.18 -12.22
CA GLN A 128 9.83 -12.13 -10.83
C GLN A 128 8.88 -11.29 -9.97
N ALA A 129 8.37 -10.16 -10.48
CA ALA A 129 7.37 -9.36 -9.77
C ALA A 129 6.07 -10.15 -9.51
N VAL A 130 5.60 -10.95 -10.48
CA VAL A 130 4.45 -11.85 -10.30
C VAL A 130 4.75 -12.88 -9.22
N ALA A 131 5.94 -13.49 -9.22
CA ALA A 131 6.33 -14.46 -8.20
C ALA A 131 6.37 -13.84 -6.79
N VAL A 132 6.88 -12.61 -6.65
CA VAL A 132 6.86 -11.86 -5.38
C VAL A 132 5.43 -11.58 -4.94
N CYS A 133 4.55 -11.12 -5.83
CA CYS A 133 3.14 -10.88 -5.51
C CYS A 133 2.46 -12.18 -5.07
N ALA A 134 2.64 -13.27 -5.80
CA ALA A 134 2.07 -14.58 -5.47
C ALA A 134 2.56 -15.06 -4.10
N ALA A 135 3.85 -14.90 -3.80
CA ALA A 135 4.41 -15.23 -2.49
C ALA A 135 3.77 -14.40 -1.36
N LEU A 136 3.54 -13.10 -1.58
CA LEU A 136 2.85 -12.24 -0.61
C LEU A 136 1.40 -12.70 -0.38
N TRP A 137 0.66 -13.01 -1.46
CA TRP A 137 -0.71 -13.54 -1.38
C TRP A 137 -0.78 -14.85 -0.60
N VAL A 138 0.12 -15.78 -0.90
CA VAL A 138 0.19 -17.08 -0.19
C VAL A 138 0.58 -16.88 1.28
N LEU A 139 1.59 -16.05 1.56
CA LEU A 139 2.04 -15.79 2.92
C LEU A 139 0.93 -15.17 3.77
N VAL A 140 0.31 -14.10 3.28
CA VAL A 140 -0.77 -13.41 4.00
C VAL A 140 -1.99 -14.33 4.11
N GLY A 141 -2.43 -14.95 3.00
CA GLY A 141 -3.58 -15.85 2.98
C GLY A 141 -3.42 -17.04 3.93
N SER A 142 -2.28 -17.73 3.88
CA SER A 142 -2.00 -18.87 4.77
C SER A 142 -1.94 -18.47 6.25
N SER A 143 -1.36 -17.31 6.57
CA SER A 143 -1.34 -16.80 7.95
C SER A 143 -2.74 -16.56 8.51
N LEU A 144 -3.67 -16.11 7.67
CA LEU A 144 -5.06 -15.85 8.06
C LEU A 144 -5.86 -17.15 8.17
N VAL A 145 -5.67 -18.08 7.24
CA VAL A 145 -6.27 -19.42 7.32
C VAL A 145 -5.81 -20.15 8.59
N LEU A 146 -4.52 -20.06 8.92
CA LEU A 146 -3.98 -20.65 10.15
C LEU A 146 -4.62 -20.01 11.40
N ARG A 147 -4.76 -18.68 11.44
CA ARG A 147 -5.45 -18.00 12.56
C ARG A 147 -6.90 -18.44 12.70
N TRP A 148 -7.60 -18.58 11.58
CA TRP A 148 -8.98 -19.07 11.55
C TRP A 148 -9.06 -20.52 12.05
N ALA A 149 -8.19 -21.41 11.56
CA ALA A 149 -8.14 -22.82 11.94
C ALA A 149 -7.77 -23.02 13.42
N LEU A 150 -6.89 -22.19 13.98
CA LEU A 150 -6.51 -22.22 15.40
C LEU A 150 -7.57 -21.60 16.32
N GLY A 151 -8.71 -21.13 15.78
CA GLY A 151 -9.77 -20.51 16.58
C GLY A 151 -9.34 -19.22 17.27
N VAL A 152 -8.29 -18.56 16.77
CA VAL A 152 -7.76 -17.29 17.30
C VAL A 152 -8.73 -16.17 16.90
N GLN A 153 -9.89 -16.12 17.59
CA GLN A 153 -10.93 -15.11 17.41
C GLN A 153 -10.67 -13.92 18.34
N GLU A 154 -9.56 -13.24 18.07
CA GLU A 154 -9.14 -12.04 18.79
C GLU A 154 -9.87 -10.83 18.19
N GLY A 155 -10.65 -10.14 19.02
CA GLY A 155 -11.40 -8.95 18.64
C GLY A 155 -12.92 -9.05 18.80
N GLY A 156 -13.57 -10.21 18.56
CA GLY A 156 -15.03 -10.41 18.62
C GLY A 156 -15.93 -9.39 17.85
N PHE A 157 -17.06 -9.85 17.35
CA PHE A 157 -18.12 -9.05 16.68
C PHE A 157 -17.67 -8.02 15.63
N CYS A 158 -16.69 -8.35 14.79
CA CYS A 158 -16.15 -7.47 13.73
C CYS A 158 -15.30 -6.28 14.26
N PHE A 159 -14.18 -6.60 14.94
CA PHE A 159 -13.26 -5.64 15.59
C PHE A 159 -13.86 -4.83 16.76
N ARG A 160 -14.90 -5.34 17.41
CA ARG A 160 -15.66 -4.54 18.40
C ARG A 160 -15.03 -4.55 19.79
N ASN A 161 -14.25 -5.57 20.13
CA ASN A 161 -13.66 -5.76 21.45
C ASN A 161 -12.13 -5.85 21.38
N PRO A 162 -11.40 -4.71 21.34
CA PRO A 162 -9.93 -4.68 21.39
C PRO A 162 -9.36 -5.27 22.70
N SER A 163 -10.19 -5.48 23.72
CA SER A 163 -9.81 -6.17 24.97
C SER A 163 -9.56 -7.67 24.77
N ARG A 164 -10.04 -8.26 23.66
CA ARG A 164 -9.72 -9.64 23.24
C ARG A 164 -8.56 -9.61 22.24
N GLN A 165 -7.45 -8.95 22.58
CA GLN A 165 -6.27 -8.91 21.72
C GLN A 165 -5.10 -9.59 22.44
N SER A 166 -4.73 -10.78 21.99
CA SER A 166 -3.64 -11.56 22.56
C SER A 166 -2.28 -11.05 22.13
N ALA A 167 -1.30 -11.33 22.98
CA ALA A 167 0.11 -11.06 22.72
C ALA A 167 0.56 -11.62 21.36
N GLY A 168 0.09 -12.81 20.97
CA GLY A 168 0.41 -13.42 19.67
C GLY A 168 -0.14 -12.63 18.48
N THR A 169 -1.39 -12.16 18.54
CA THR A 169 -1.99 -11.31 17.49
C THR A 169 -1.29 -9.97 17.38
N THR A 170 -0.96 -9.36 18.51
CA THR A 170 -0.22 -8.11 18.52
C THR A 170 1.18 -8.31 17.94
N LEU A 171 1.91 -9.32 18.41
CA LEU A 171 3.24 -9.64 17.89
C LEU A 171 3.22 -9.88 16.38
N PHE A 172 2.29 -10.68 15.87
CA PHE A 172 2.11 -10.89 14.43
C PHE A 172 1.90 -9.57 13.69
N SER A 173 1.07 -8.69 14.24
CA SER A 173 0.78 -7.39 13.62
C SER A 173 2.01 -6.46 13.61
N LEU A 174 2.79 -6.47 14.69
CA LEU A 174 4.02 -5.67 14.78
C LEU A 174 5.12 -6.23 13.87
N LEU A 175 5.27 -7.55 13.79
CA LEU A 175 6.19 -8.23 12.85
C LEU A 175 5.77 -8.04 11.40
N GLY A 176 4.47 -7.94 11.12
CA GLY A 176 3.94 -7.60 9.81
C GLY A 176 4.15 -6.14 9.40
N PHE A 177 4.58 -5.25 10.31
CA PHE A 177 4.67 -3.82 10.06
C PHE A 177 6.08 -3.22 10.22
N TYR A 178 6.76 -3.45 11.34
CA TYR A 178 8.04 -2.78 11.61
C TYR A 178 9.18 -3.21 10.68
N PRO A 179 9.36 -4.50 10.32
CA PRO A 179 10.36 -4.88 9.33
C PRO A 179 10.08 -4.26 7.94
N PRO A 180 8.84 -4.30 7.40
CA PRO A 180 8.50 -3.56 6.18
C PRO A 180 8.76 -2.05 6.28
N LEU A 181 8.44 -1.41 7.40
CA LEU A 181 8.73 0.01 7.64
C LEU A 181 10.24 0.29 7.56
N ALA A 182 11.07 -0.54 8.20
CA ALA A 182 12.52 -0.39 8.18
C ALA A 182 13.08 -0.54 6.76
N VAL A 183 12.62 -1.55 6.01
CA VAL A 183 13.01 -1.78 4.61
C VAL A 183 12.57 -0.61 3.73
N LEU A 184 11.33 -0.17 3.85
CA LEU A 184 10.77 0.95 3.10
C LEU A 184 11.55 2.25 3.37
N GLY A 185 11.82 2.55 4.64
CA GLY A 185 12.60 3.72 5.05
C GLY A 185 14.02 3.67 4.48
N PHE A 186 14.72 2.55 4.66
CA PHE A 186 16.06 2.34 4.10
C PHE A 186 16.08 2.50 2.58
N CYS A 187 15.20 1.80 1.86
CA CYS A 187 15.12 1.87 0.40
C CYS A 187 14.86 3.30 -0.07
N SER A 188 13.93 4.01 0.57
CA SER A 188 13.58 5.39 0.23
C SER A 188 14.76 6.33 0.42
N LEU A 189 15.44 6.27 1.57
CA LEU A 189 16.64 7.07 1.85
C LEU A 189 17.74 6.81 0.83
N GLN A 190 18.00 5.53 0.52
CA GLN A 190 19.05 5.16 -0.40
C GLN A 190 18.76 5.62 -1.83
N VAL A 191 17.50 5.56 -2.29
CA VAL A 191 17.08 6.10 -3.58
C VAL A 191 17.31 7.61 -3.61
N VAL A 192 16.84 8.35 -2.60
CA VAL A 192 17.02 9.81 -2.53
C VAL A 192 18.50 10.18 -2.55
N ALA A 193 19.33 9.53 -1.73
CA ALA A 193 20.76 9.80 -1.70
C ALA A 193 21.45 9.47 -3.04
N ALA A 194 21.04 8.41 -3.73
CA ALA A 194 21.59 8.08 -5.05
C ALA A 194 21.28 9.16 -6.09
N LEU A 195 20.03 9.64 -6.05
CA LEU A 195 19.53 10.62 -7.00
C LEU A 195 20.09 12.02 -6.74
N ALA A 196 20.38 12.36 -5.48
CA ALA A 196 21.07 13.59 -5.12
C ALA A 196 22.54 13.61 -5.57
N GLN A 197 23.19 12.45 -5.64
CA GLN A 197 24.61 12.32 -6.02
C GLN A 197 24.85 12.27 -7.53
N ARG A 198 23.80 12.14 -8.36
CA ARG A 198 23.95 12.09 -9.83
C ARG A 198 24.01 13.52 -10.39
N PRO A 199 25.13 13.95 -11.01
CA PRO A 199 25.17 15.23 -11.70
C PRO A 199 24.10 15.23 -12.79
N ALA A 200 23.29 16.29 -12.86
CA ALA A 200 22.29 16.42 -13.89
C ALA A 200 22.99 16.66 -15.24
N SER A 201 23.09 15.65 -16.09
CA SER A 201 23.64 15.78 -17.45
C SER A 201 22.72 16.54 -18.41
N GLY A 202 21.63 17.15 -17.91
CA GLY A 202 20.68 17.96 -18.66
C GLY A 202 19.31 18.06 -17.98
N PRO A 203 18.46 19.03 -18.39
CA PRO A 203 17.15 19.29 -17.77
C PRO A 203 16.19 18.09 -17.88
N HIS A 204 16.29 17.30 -18.95
CA HIS A 204 15.46 16.13 -19.17
C HIS A 204 15.77 14.97 -18.20
N GLN A 205 17.05 14.75 -17.87
CA GLN A 205 17.47 13.70 -16.94
C GLN A 205 17.22 14.11 -15.47
N ALA A 206 17.35 15.40 -15.15
CA ALA A 206 16.92 15.95 -13.85
C ALA A 206 15.40 15.77 -13.62
N GLN A 207 14.59 15.96 -14.66
CA GLN A 207 13.14 15.78 -14.62
C GLN A 207 12.74 14.32 -14.35
N ALA A 208 13.36 13.35 -15.02
CA ALA A 208 13.12 11.92 -14.81
C ALA A 208 13.50 11.48 -13.39
N THR A 209 14.66 11.92 -12.89
CA THR A 209 15.13 11.70 -11.51
C THR A 209 14.16 12.26 -10.47
N ARG A 210 13.68 13.50 -10.66
CA ARG A 210 12.73 14.16 -9.75
C ARG A 210 11.37 13.44 -9.70
N ARG A 211 10.96 12.78 -10.79
CA ARG A 211 9.70 12.02 -10.88
C ARG A 211 9.80 10.66 -10.16
N ALA A 212 10.88 9.91 -10.38
CA ALA A 212 11.13 8.66 -9.66
C ALA A 212 11.19 8.91 -8.14
N THR A 213 11.84 10.01 -7.73
CA THR A 213 11.87 10.47 -6.33
C THR A 213 10.48 10.77 -5.79
N ARG A 214 9.61 11.40 -6.59
CA ARG A 214 8.25 11.77 -6.19
C ARG A 214 7.34 10.57 -5.96
N MET A 215 7.46 9.53 -6.79
CA MET A 215 6.73 8.26 -6.58
C MET A 215 7.17 7.58 -5.28
N VAL A 216 8.48 7.54 -5.01
CA VAL A 216 9.01 6.97 -3.76
C VAL A 216 8.52 7.73 -2.53
N TRP A 217 8.55 9.07 -2.57
CA TRP A 217 8.01 9.90 -1.49
C TRP A 217 6.50 9.76 -1.32
N ALA A 218 5.75 9.63 -2.42
CA ALA A 218 4.31 9.40 -2.35
C ALA A 218 4.00 8.08 -1.65
N ASN A 219 4.66 6.99 -2.04
CA ASN A 219 4.46 5.68 -1.43
C ASN A 219 4.87 5.66 0.05
N LEU A 220 5.98 6.33 0.41
CA LEU A 220 6.39 6.48 1.80
C LEU A 220 5.37 7.31 2.61
N ALA A 221 4.86 8.40 2.04
CA ALA A 221 3.87 9.24 2.69
C ALA A 221 2.57 8.48 2.93
N VAL A 222 2.06 7.75 1.93
CA VAL A 222 0.86 6.91 2.08
C VAL A 222 1.08 5.87 3.18
N PHE A 223 2.23 5.18 3.17
CA PHE A 223 2.53 4.18 4.20
C PHE A 223 2.55 4.77 5.61
N VAL A 224 3.24 5.91 5.78
CA VAL A 224 3.38 6.58 7.07
C VAL A 224 2.05 7.17 7.53
N LEU A 225 1.24 7.73 6.64
CA LEU A 225 -0.05 8.33 7.01
C LEU A 225 -1.09 7.25 7.35
N CYS A 226 -1.16 6.17 6.56
CA CYS A 226 -2.19 5.13 6.71
C CYS A 226 -1.84 4.13 7.82
N PHE A 227 -0.60 3.62 7.84
CA PHE A 227 -0.29 2.43 8.65
C PHE A 227 0.44 2.76 9.96
N LEU A 228 1.35 3.73 9.97
CA LEU A 228 2.15 4.03 11.17
C LEU A 228 1.31 4.42 12.40
N PRO A 229 0.27 5.28 12.30
CA PRO A 229 -0.49 5.68 13.48
C PRO A 229 -1.15 4.49 14.17
N PHE A 230 -1.74 3.57 13.40
CA PHE A 230 -2.38 2.37 13.94
C PHE A 230 -1.39 1.49 14.70
N HIS A 231 -0.23 1.20 14.10
CA HIS A 231 0.75 0.30 14.71
C HIS A 231 1.46 0.94 15.91
N VAL A 232 1.67 2.26 15.91
CA VAL A 232 2.18 2.98 17.08
C VAL A 232 1.18 2.90 18.24
N VAL A 233 -0.09 3.19 18.00
CA VAL A 233 -1.12 3.09 19.04
C VAL A 233 -1.26 1.64 19.53
N LEU A 234 -1.18 0.65 18.64
CA LEU A 234 -1.18 -0.76 19.00
C LEU A 234 -0.01 -1.14 19.91
N THR A 235 1.20 -0.67 19.60
CA THR A 235 2.38 -0.88 20.45
C THR A 235 2.19 -0.25 21.83
N VAL A 236 1.68 0.98 21.90
CA VAL A 236 1.38 1.65 23.19
C VAL A 236 0.32 0.90 23.97
N TYR A 237 -0.75 0.44 23.30
CA TYR A 237 -1.81 -0.35 23.91
C TYR A 237 -1.27 -1.64 24.54
N ALA A 238 -0.41 -2.36 23.81
CA ALA A 238 0.23 -3.57 24.31
C ALA A 238 1.18 -3.31 25.48
N ALA A 239 1.99 -2.26 25.38
CA ALA A 239 2.96 -1.89 26.42
C ALA A 239 2.28 -1.39 27.71
N ALA A 240 1.11 -0.72 27.59
CA ALA A 240 0.38 -0.22 28.74
C ALA A 240 -0.18 -1.35 29.64
N GLY A 241 -0.42 -2.54 29.08
CA GLY A 241 -0.95 -3.71 29.79
C GLY A 241 -2.39 -3.56 30.33
N ARG A 242 -2.98 -2.37 30.22
CA ARG A 242 -4.35 -2.05 30.63
C ARG A 242 -5.05 -1.20 29.56
N PRO A 243 -6.24 -1.62 29.07
CA PRO A 243 -7.01 -0.82 28.13
C PRO A 243 -7.51 0.46 28.81
N THR A 244 -7.33 1.60 28.15
CA THR A 244 -7.94 2.89 28.54
C THR A 244 -8.90 3.34 27.43
N PRO A 245 -10.01 4.04 27.75
CA PRO A 245 -10.95 4.52 26.73
C PRO A 245 -10.27 5.34 25.63
N ALA A 246 -9.28 6.16 25.98
CA ALA A 246 -8.50 6.96 25.04
C ALA A 246 -7.69 6.08 24.06
N LEU A 247 -7.02 5.03 24.54
CA LEU A 247 -6.29 4.10 23.68
C LEU A 247 -7.22 3.28 22.78
N CYS A 248 -8.36 2.82 23.31
CA CYS A 248 -9.35 2.11 22.50
C CYS A 248 -9.91 3.01 21.38
N TYR A 249 -10.20 4.28 21.69
CA TYR A 249 -10.66 5.26 20.71
C TYR A 249 -9.56 5.59 19.68
N ALA A 250 -8.32 5.74 20.11
CA ALA A 250 -7.19 5.95 19.21
C ALA A 250 -6.98 4.77 18.26
N LEU A 251 -7.08 3.52 18.72
CA LEU A 251 -7.02 2.32 17.87
C LEU A 251 -8.14 2.32 16.82
N TYR A 252 -9.34 2.73 17.22
CA TYR A 252 -10.47 2.86 16.30
C TYR A 252 -10.20 3.91 15.21
N VAL A 253 -9.85 5.14 15.60
CA VAL A 253 -9.61 6.26 14.66
C VAL A 253 -8.44 5.95 13.73
N THR A 254 -7.34 5.45 14.26
CA THR A 254 -6.16 5.11 13.45
C THR A 254 -6.39 3.88 12.58
N GLY A 255 -7.25 2.94 13.00
CA GLY A 255 -7.73 1.85 12.16
C GLY A 255 -8.50 2.37 10.94
N LYS A 256 -9.42 3.33 11.16
CA LYS A 256 -10.16 3.99 10.07
C LYS A 256 -9.23 4.76 9.14
N LEU A 257 -8.22 5.45 9.68
CA LEU A 257 -7.21 6.12 8.86
C LEU A 257 -6.43 5.14 7.96
N SER A 258 -6.13 3.94 8.47
CA SER A 258 -5.52 2.88 7.66
C SER A 258 -6.42 2.41 6.52
N ASP A 259 -7.75 2.53 6.62
CA ASP A 259 -8.69 2.14 5.56
C ASP A 259 -8.62 3.10 4.38
N ALA A 260 -8.25 4.36 4.62
CA ALA A 260 -8.07 5.35 3.57
C ALA A 260 -6.96 4.97 2.57
N ASN A 261 -6.09 4.00 2.92
CA ASN A 261 -5.07 3.48 2.03
C ASN A 261 -5.63 3.08 0.66
N CYS A 262 -6.78 2.39 0.64
CA CYS A 262 -7.38 1.92 -0.62
C CYS A 262 -7.73 3.05 -1.60
N CYS A 263 -7.93 4.29 -1.11
CA CYS A 263 -8.14 5.45 -1.96
C CYS A 263 -6.82 6.19 -2.24
N LEU A 264 -5.91 6.26 -1.27
CA LEU A 264 -4.65 6.98 -1.37
C LEU A 264 -3.65 6.29 -2.32
N ASP A 265 -3.80 4.99 -2.57
CA ASP A 265 -3.01 4.26 -3.57
C ASP A 265 -3.20 4.81 -5.00
N ALA A 266 -4.29 5.54 -5.25
CA ALA A 266 -4.50 6.29 -6.49
C ALA A 266 -3.41 7.32 -6.80
N ILE A 267 -2.75 7.87 -5.77
CA ILE A 267 -1.61 8.77 -5.93
C ILE A 267 -0.46 8.03 -6.64
N GLY A 268 -0.20 6.79 -6.23
CA GLY A 268 0.81 5.95 -6.86
C GLY A 268 0.43 5.61 -8.31
N TYR A 269 -0.85 5.28 -8.56
CA TYR A 269 -1.33 4.98 -9.92
C TYR A 269 -1.15 6.17 -10.87
N TYR A 270 -1.44 7.38 -10.39
CA TYR A 270 -1.22 8.62 -11.15
C TYR A 270 0.25 8.80 -11.55
N PHE A 271 1.19 8.62 -10.61
CA PHE A 271 2.61 8.78 -10.92
C PHE A 271 3.11 7.76 -11.94
N MET A 272 2.65 6.51 -11.85
CA MET A 272 2.99 5.48 -12.82
C MET A 272 2.37 5.76 -14.20
N ALA A 273 1.11 6.18 -14.27
CA ALA A 273 0.46 6.51 -15.54
C ALA A 273 1.20 7.68 -16.24
N LYS A 274 1.62 8.67 -15.46
CA LYS A 274 2.43 9.79 -15.95
C LYS A 274 3.79 9.34 -16.47
N GLU A 275 4.49 8.48 -15.73
CA GLU A 275 5.77 7.89 -16.14
C GLU A 275 5.62 7.15 -17.49
N PHE A 276 4.54 6.39 -17.67
CA PHE A 276 4.26 5.65 -18.90
C PHE A 276 3.97 6.56 -20.10
N GLN A 277 3.12 7.57 -19.91
CA GLN A 277 2.78 8.53 -20.98
C GLN A 277 4.04 9.23 -21.49
N GLU A 278 4.91 9.68 -20.59
CA GLU A 278 6.14 10.38 -20.95
C GLU A 278 7.15 9.45 -21.64
N ALA A 279 7.30 8.20 -21.19
CA ALA A 279 8.13 7.21 -21.86
C ALA A 279 7.66 6.93 -23.30
N THR A 280 6.34 6.89 -23.51
CA THR A 280 5.76 6.70 -24.84
C THR A 280 5.97 7.92 -25.73
N LEU A 281 5.83 9.13 -25.18
CA LEU A 281 6.10 10.37 -25.91
C LEU A 281 7.56 10.44 -26.38
N LEU A 282 8.52 10.06 -25.52
CA LEU A 282 9.94 10.03 -25.89
C LEU A 282 10.25 9.00 -26.99
N ALA A 283 9.59 7.85 -26.95
CA ALA A 283 9.74 6.83 -28.00
C ALA A 283 9.15 7.28 -29.35
N SER A 284 8.16 8.19 -29.34
CA SER A 284 7.49 8.69 -30.54
C SER A 284 8.21 9.83 -31.27
N VAL A 285 9.28 10.40 -30.68
CA VAL A 285 10.07 11.46 -31.34
C VAL A 285 10.95 10.84 -32.44
N PRO A 286 10.81 11.21 -33.71
CA PRO A 286 11.64 10.68 -34.79
C PRO A 286 13.12 11.03 -34.57
N VAL A 287 14.01 10.05 -34.75
CA VAL A 287 15.50 10.12 -34.66
C VAL A 287 16.13 11.05 -35.74
N ALA A 288 15.35 11.90 -36.40
CA ALA A 288 15.73 12.63 -37.61
C ALA A 288 16.70 13.82 -37.43
N LYS A 289 17.33 14.01 -36.26
CA LYS A 289 18.28 15.12 -36.04
C LYS A 289 19.67 14.74 -35.55
N ALA A 290 20.00 13.46 -35.43
CA ALA A 290 21.36 13.05 -35.07
C ALA A 290 22.29 12.87 -36.30
N HIS A 291 21.74 12.67 -37.50
CA HIS A 291 22.59 12.38 -38.68
C HIS A 291 22.99 13.63 -39.50
N ARG A 292 22.24 14.73 -39.41
CA ARG A 292 22.50 15.93 -40.23
C ARG A 292 23.73 16.74 -39.80
N THR A 293 24.24 16.54 -38.59
CA THR A 293 25.41 17.27 -38.07
C THR A 293 26.75 16.66 -38.49
N GLN A 294 26.76 15.40 -38.95
CA GLN A 294 27.99 14.75 -39.41
C GLN A 294 28.25 14.98 -40.90
N ASP A 295 27.20 15.08 -41.73
CA ASP A 295 27.34 15.40 -43.17
C ASP A 295 27.62 16.89 -43.45
N SER A 296 27.37 17.76 -42.47
CA SER A 296 27.69 19.20 -42.60
C SER A 296 29.18 19.50 -42.35
N LEU A 297 29.90 18.60 -41.68
CA LEU A 297 31.33 18.76 -41.35
C LEU A 297 32.25 18.16 -42.43
N SER A 298 31.77 17.22 -43.24
CA SER A 298 32.52 16.62 -44.35
C SER A 298 32.50 17.44 -45.64
N VAL A 299 31.58 18.40 -45.79
CA VAL A 299 31.50 19.28 -46.99
C VAL A 299 32.35 20.55 -46.86
N THR A 300 33.00 20.79 -45.72
CA THR A 300 33.86 21.98 -45.51
C THR A 300 35.37 21.68 -45.60
N LEU A 301 35.75 20.45 -45.99
CA LEU A 301 37.15 20.00 -46.11
C LEU A 301 37.46 19.33 -47.47
N ALA A 302 36.82 19.79 -48.55
CA ALA A 302 37.18 19.44 -49.92
C ALA A 302 37.55 20.71 -50.70
#